data_AF-A0A534JAI2-F1
#
_entry.id   AF-A0A534JAI2-F1
#
_cell.length_a   1.000
_cell.length_b   1.000
_cell.length_c   1.000
_cell.angle_alpha   90.00
_cell.angle_beta   90.00
_cell.angle_gamma   90.00
#
_symmetry.space_group_name_H-M   'P 1'
#
loop_
_entity.id
_entity.type
_entity.pdbx_description
1 polymer ?
#
loop_
_entity_poly.entity_id
_entity_poly.type
_entity_poly.pdbx_seq_one_letter_code
_entity_poly.pdbx_strand_id
1 'polypeptide(L)'
;MAFVVPQLALADLPVNKQALGQVEGILKFCAQASPQLAESYEEQGALLIGKASAQKLAEARKSSEYKQAYESTRDQLSKLDKEHAAEACSSAAQGK
;
A
#
# COMPACT_ATOMS: atom_id res chain seq x y z
N MET A 1 3.14 16.77 45.25
CA MET A 1 3.62 17.16 43.91
C MET A 1 3.01 16.20 42.91
N ALA A 2 2.07 16.67 42.08
CA ALA A 2 1.46 15.87 41.04
C ALA A 2 2.38 15.93 39.81
N PHE A 3 2.95 14.80 39.44
CA PHE A 3 3.73 14.68 38.21
C PHE A 3 2.74 14.69 37.03
N VAL A 4 2.68 15.81 36.32
CA VAL A 4 1.97 15.89 35.04
C VAL A 4 2.81 15.11 34.04
N VAL A 5 2.47 13.83 33.83
CA VAL A 5 3.08 13.02 32.78
C VAL A 5 2.80 13.74 31.46
N PRO A 6 3.83 14.18 30.71
CA PRO A 6 3.61 14.74 29.38
C PRO A 6 2.90 13.64 28.59
N GLN A 7 1.68 13.92 28.16
CA GLN A 7 1.02 13.07 27.19
C GLN A 7 1.86 13.23 25.93
N LEU A 8 2.82 12.33 25.74
CA LEU A 8 3.43 12.10 24.45
C LEU A 8 2.27 11.71 23.55
N ALA A 9 1.69 12.70 22.89
CA ALA A 9 0.83 12.47 21.75
C ALA A 9 1.63 11.50 20.89
N LEU A 10 1.11 10.27 20.75
CA LEU A 10 1.56 9.33 19.75
C LEU A 10 1.43 10.08 18.43
N ALA A 11 2.52 10.73 18.02
CA ALA A 11 2.60 11.43 16.76
C ALA A 11 2.46 10.32 15.72
N ASP A 12 1.22 10.17 15.22
CA ASP A 12 0.87 9.29 14.13
C ASP A 12 1.92 9.47 13.05
N LEU A 13 2.74 8.43 12.83
CA LEU A 13 3.86 8.50 11.91
C LEU A 13 3.30 8.95 10.56
N PRO A 14 3.87 9.99 9.93
CA PRO A 14 3.32 10.54 8.71
C PRO A 14 3.27 9.44 7.64
N VAL A 15 2.08 9.24 7.07
CA VAL A 15 1.90 8.31 5.95
C VAL A 15 2.76 8.75 4.79
N ASN A 16 3.71 7.92 4.38
CA ASN A 16 4.49 8.17 3.18
C ASN A 16 3.60 7.93 1.96
N LYS A 17 3.10 9.02 1.37
CA LYS A 17 2.16 9.01 0.24
C LYS A 17 2.72 8.29 -0.99
N GLN A 18 4.00 8.49 -1.29
CA GLN A 18 4.65 7.85 -2.43
C GLN A 18 4.74 6.34 -2.22
N ALA A 19 5.22 5.90 -1.05
CA ALA A 19 5.31 4.47 -0.73
C ALA A 19 3.92 3.82 -0.71
N LEU A 20 2.91 4.50 -0.15
CA LEU A 20 1.52 4.05 -0.17
C LEU A 20 1.02 3.86 -1.61
N GLY A 21 1.29 4.82 -2.49
CA GLY A 21 0.90 4.74 -3.90
C GLY A 21 1.55 3.55 -4.62
N GLN A 22 2.85 3.34 -4.43
CA GLN A 22 3.56 2.20 -5.02
C GLN A 22 2.98 0.87 -4.54
N VAL A 23 2.82 0.69 -3.23
CA VAL A 23 2.31 -0.56 -2.64
C VAL A 23 0.89 -0.86 -3.10
N GLU A 24 -0.02 0.11 -2.98
CA GLU A 24 -1.42 -0.08 -3.42
C GLU A 24 -1.50 -0.28 -4.95
N GLY A 25 -0.60 0.33 -5.72
CA GLY A 25 -0.48 0.14 -7.17
C GLY A 25 -0.11 -1.30 -7.54
N ILE A 26 0.92 -1.86 -6.89
CA ILE A 26 1.35 -3.26 -7.06
C ILE A 26 0.21 -4.21 -6.70
N LEU A 27 -0.35 -4.07 -5.50
CA LEU A 27 -1.38 -4.98 -5.00
C LEU A 27 -2.63 -4.95 -5.88
N LYS A 28 -3.04 -3.76 -6.35
CA LYS A 28 -4.19 -3.66 -7.27
C LYS A 28 -3.91 -4.32 -8.61
N PHE A 29 -2.72 -4.12 -9.17
CA PHE A 29 -2.31 -4.79 -10.40
C PHE A 29 -2.31 -6.31 -10.22
N CYS A 30 -1.75 -6.81 -9.13
CA CYS A 30 -1.69 -8.24 -8.85
C CYS A 30 -3.06 -8.88 -8.61
N ALA A 31 -3.97 -8.18 -7.94
CA ALA A 31 -5.36 -8.64 -7.81
C ALA A 31 -6.08 -8.71 -9.17
N GLN A 32 -5.71 -7.85 -10.14
CA GLN A 32 -6.23 -7.92 -11.51
C GLN A 32 -5.61 -9.06 -12.33
N ALA A 33 -4.31 -9.30 -12.16
CA ALA A 33 -3.58 -10.37 -12.85
C ALA A 33 -3.96 -11.76 -12.33
N SER A 34 -4.19 -11.89 -11.02
CA SER A 34 -4.53 -13.13 -10.33
C SER A 34 -5.76 -12.94 -9.43
N PRO A 35 -6.99 -12.91 -10.00
CA PRO A 35 -8.22 -12.66 -9.24
C PRO A 35 -8.46 -13.65 -8.10
N GLN A 36 -7.98 -14.89 -8.25
CA GLN A 36 -8.06 -15.95 -7.24
C GLN A 36 -7.26 -15.63 -5.96
N LEU A 37 -6.34 -14.67 -6.00
CA LEU A 37 -5.52 -14.22 -4.87
C LEU A 37 -5.86 -12.78 -4.44
N ALA A 38 -6.91 -12.18 -5.02
CA ALA A 38 -7.28 -10.79 -4.78
C ALA A 38 -7.48 -10.49 -3.28
N GLU A 39 -8.16 -11.37 -2.56
CA GLU A 39 -8.39 -11.24 -1.11
C GLU A 39 -7.06 -11.22 -0.34
N SER A 40 -6.13 -12.12 -0.67
CA SER A 40 -4.80 -12.16 -0.04
C SER A 40 -3.99 -10.87 -0.28
N TYR A 41 -4.12 -10.25 -1.46
CA TYR A 41 -3.47 -8.95 -1.72
C TYR A 41 -4.10 -7.81 -0.92
N GLU A 42 -5.42 -7.82 -0.71
CA GLU A 42 -6.09 -6.83 0.13
C GLU A 42 -5.68 -6.96 1.60
N GLU A 43 -5.59 -8.19 2.12
CA GLU A 43 -5.09 -8.47 3.47
C GLU A 43 -3.63 -8.02 3.64
N GLN A 44 -2.76 -8.29 2.66
CA GLN A 44 -1.38 -7.80 2.68
C GLN A 44 -1.29 -6.29 2.64
N GLY A 45 -2.14 -5.63 1.86
CA GLY A 45 -2.26 -4.17 1.86
C GLY A 45 -2.55 -3.65 3.27
N ALA A 46 -3.52 -4.25 3.97
CA ALA A 46 -3.85 -3.86 5.33
C ALA A 46 -2.66 -4.04 6.30
N LEU A 47 -1.87 -5.10 6.16
CA LEU A 47 -0.67 -5.33 6.97
C LEU A 47 0.43 -4.29 6.68
N LEU A 48 0.68 -3.99 5.40
CA LEU A 48 1.75 -3.07 4.97
C LEU A 48 1.44 -1.61 5.29
N ILE A 49 0.16 -1.24 5.25
CA ILE A 49 -0.32 0.11 5.57
C ILE A 49 -0.28 0.37 7.09
N GLY A 50 -0.17 -0.70 7.89
CA GLY A 50 0.04 -0.61 9.33
C GLY A 50 -1.15 0.00 10.08
N LYS A 51 -0.87 0.70 11.18
CA LYS A 51 -1.90 1.28 12.08
C LYS A 51 -2.41 2.66 11.64
N ALA A 52 -2.10 3.10 10.43
CA ALA A 52 -2.56 4.39 9.93
C ALA A 52 -4.10 4.44 9.93
N SER A 53 -4.67 5.53 10.47
CA SER A 53 -6.12 5.68 10.49
C SER A 53 -6.71 5.79 9.08
N ALA A 54 -7.94 5.31 8.89
CA ALA A 54 -8.64 5.40 7.61
C ALA A 54 -8.70 6.84 7.06
N GLN A 55 -8.83 7.83 7.94
CA GLN A 55 -8.82 9.25 7.55
C GLN A 55 -7.45 9.65 6.96
N LYS A 56 -6.34 9.32 7.63
CA LYS A 56 -4.99 9.64 7.16
C LYS A 56 -4.67 8.99 5.82
N LEU A 57 -5.13 7.77 5.62
CA LEU A 57 -5.01 7.08 4.34
C LEU A 57 -5.84 7.77 3.26
N ALA A 58 -7.09 8.13 3.57
CA ALA A 58 -7.93 8.87 2.63
C ALA A 58 -7.32 10.23 2.26
N GLU A 59 -6.67 10.93 3.20
CA GLU A 59 -5.94 12.17 2.92
C GLU A 59 -4.70 11.92 2.06
N ALA A 60 -3.90 10.90 2.38
CA ALA A 60 -2.73 10.53 1.58
C ALA A 60 -3.11 10.18 0.14
N ARG A 61 -4.20 9.43 -0.07
CA ARG A 61 -4.71 9.04 -1.40
C ARG A 61 -5.18 10.21 -2.25
N LYS A 62 -5.48 11.37 -1.66
CA LYS A 62 -5.83 12.59 -2.41
C LYS A 62 -4.62 13.31 -3.00
N SER A 63 -3.42 13.07 -2.45
CA SER A 63 -2.20 13.76 -2.86
C SER A 63 -1.75 13.38 -4.28
N SER A 64 -1.15 14.35 -4.99
CA SER A 64 -0.55 14.08 -6.29
C SER A 64 0.61 13.10 -6.20
N GLU A 65 1.38 13.15 -5.10
CA GLU A 65 2.49 12.22 -4.84
C GLU A 65 2.03 10.76 -4.81
N TYR A 66 0.93 10.48 -4.11
CA TYR A 66 0.31 9.16 -4.10
C TYR A 66 -0.16 8.75 -5.50
N LYS A 67 -0.94 9.62 -6.16
CA LYS A 67 -1.57 9.29 -7.46
C LYS A 67 -0.53 9.01 -8.52
N GLN A 68 0.48 9.86 -8.62
CA GLN A 68 1.58 9.68 -9.57
C GLN A 68 2.35 8.39 -9.32
N ALA A 69 2.65 8.08 -8.05
CA ALA A 69 3.33 6.84 -7.70
C ALA A 69 2.46 5.62 -8.05
N TYR A 70 1.18 5.65 -7.69
CA TYR A 70 0.22 4.60 -7.98
C TYR A 70 0.08 4.32 -9.49
N GLU A 71 -0.14 5.37 -10.28
CA GLU A 71 -0.29 5.26 -11.73
C GLU A 71 1.02 4.81 -12.38
N SER A 72 2.14 5.47 -12.09
CA SER A 72 3.46 5.13 -12.65
C SER A 72 3.84 3.68 -12.37
N THR A 73 3.60 3.18 -11.16
CA THR A 73 3.85 1.78 -10.82
C THR A 73 2.96 0.83 -11.63
N ARG A 74 1.65 1.13 -11.77
CA ARG A 74 0.75 0.30 -12.58
C ARG A 74 1.12 0.32 -14.06
N ASP A 75 1.49 1.47 -14.60
CA ASP A 75 1.98 1.61 -15.96
C ASP A 75 3.24 0.78 -16.19
N GLN A 76 4.20 0.80 -15.26
CA GLN A 76 5.41 -0.02 -15.35
C GLN A 76 5.09 -1.52 -15.30
N LEU A 77 4.22 -1.96 -14.39
CA LEU A 77 3.83 -3.36 -14.28
C LEU A 77 3.02 -3.84 -15.50
N SER A 78 2.21 -2.97 -16.10
CA SER A 78 1.44 -3.28 -17.30
C SER A 78 2.29 -3.54 -18.55
N LYS A 79 3.56 -3.11 -18.53
CA LYS A 79 4.54 -3.38 -19.60
C LYS A 79 5.20 -4.74 -19.48
N LEU A 80 5.04 -5.42 -18.34
CA LEU A 80 5.47 -6.80 -18.18
C LEU A 80 4.55 -7.70 -19.00
N ASP A 81 5.13 -8.74 -19.60
CA ASP A 81 4.34 -9.83 -20.13
C ASP A 81 3.55 -10.51 -18.99
N LYS A 82 2.41 -11.13 -19.33
CA LYS A 82 1.46 -11.69 -18.38
C LYS A 82 2.07 -12.79 -17.51
N GLU A 83 2.96 -13.62 -18.04
CA GLU A 83 3.61 -14.68 -17.25
C GLU A 83 4.54 -14.07 -16.19
N HIS A 84 5.35 -13.08 -16.58
CA HIS A 84 6.24 -12.38 -15.64
C HIS A 84 5.47 -11.56 -14.59
N ALA A 85 4.36 -10.93 -15.00
CA ALA A 85 3.46 -10.23 -14.09
C ALA A 85 2.82 -11.19 -13.09
N ALA A 86 2.35 -12.36 -13.54
CA ALA A 86 1.76 -13.38 -12.68
C ALA A 86 2.79 -13.93 -11.68
N GLU A 87 4.02 -14.25 -12.12
CA GLU A 87 5.09 -14.76 -11.25
C GLU A 87 5.47 -13.76 -10.14
N ALA A 88 5.67 -12.49 -10.51
CA ALA A 88 5.97 -11.43 -9.55
C ALA A 88 4.84 -11.27 -8.51
N CYS A 89 3.60 -11.34 -8.98
CA CYS A 89 2.42 -11.24 -8.12
C CYS A 89 2.23 -12.48 -7.24
N SER A 90 2.47 -13.69 -7.74
CA SER A 90 2.39 -14.92 -6.95
C SER A 90 3.41 -14.95 -5.81
N SER A 91 4.60 -14.36 -6.02
CA SER A 91 5.61 -14.20 -4.98
C SER A 91 5.15 -13.22 -3.90
N ALA A 92 4.54 -12.10 -4.32
CA ALA A 92 3.97 -11.13 -3.40
C ALA A 92 2.87 -11.75 -2.52
N ALA A 93 1.92 -12.52 -3.08
CA ALA A 93 0.81 -13.14 -2.34
C ALA A 93 1.25 -14.16 -1.27
N GLN A 94 2.40 -14.82 -1.48
CA GLN A 94 2.84 -15.92 -0.63
C GLN A 94 3.70 -15.47 0.56
N GLY A 95 4.06 -14.18 0.67
CA GLY A 95 4.79 -13.64 1.82
C GLY A 95 6.13 -14.33 2.12
N LYS A 96 6.76 -14.95 1.11
CA LYS A 96 8.04 -15.63 1.20
C LYS A 96 9.16 -14.82 0.56
#